data_AF-A0A4Z0V0I7-F1
#
_entry.id   AF-A0A4Z0V0I7-F1
#
_cell.length_a   1.000
_cell.length_b   1.000
_cell.length_c   1.000
_cell.angle_alpha   90.00
_cell.angle_beta   90.00
_cell.angle_gamma   90.00
#
_symmetry.space_group_name_H-M   'P 1'
#
loop_
_entity.id
_entity.type
_entity.pdbx_description
1 polymer ?
#
loop_
_entity_poly.entity_id
_entity_poly.type
_entity_poly.pdbx_seq_one_letter_code
_entity_poly.pdbx_strand_id
1 'polypeptide(L)'
;MIASVVISAVLFAALIIGYALRHKHPESLSAIYYGMANGWMFPLTLGVCAGLIIAPMFEITPERFQFLVFLLMAGAMFVAASPKYRDGLDGPVHYTSAIIMCAALLAWVIAMGYFPYFGITGGIVGLFKRRYLVYAFEVGMLVNLFYVLIFELV
;
A
#
# COMPACT_ATOMS: atom_id res chain seq x y z
N MET A 1 -8.53 -10.66 15.16
CA MET A 1 -7.60 -10.36 14.06
C MET A 1 -8.22 -9.44 13.02
N ILE A 2 -9.48 -9.66 12.61
CA ILE A 2 -10.23 -8.72 11.75
C ILE A 2 -10.24 -7.26 12.24
N ALA A 3 -10.30 -7.01 13.55
CA ALA A 3 -10.32 -5.65 14.10
C ALA A 3 -9.07 -4.83 13.71
N SER A 4 -7.87 -5.42 13.72
CA SER A 4 -6.64 -4.69 13.34
C SER A 4 -6.60 -4.38 11.85
N VAL A 5 -7.17 -5.26 11.02
CA VAL A 5 -7.36 -5.02 9.58
C VAL A 5 -8.31 -3.85 9.35
N VAL A 6 -9.46 -3.81 10.02
CA VAL A 6 -10.42 -2.71 9.90
C VAL A 6 -9.82 -1.38 10.38
N ILE A 7 -9.09 -1.37 11.50
CA ILE A 7 -8.40 -0.18 11.99
C ILE A 7 -7.37 0.30 10.96
N SER A 8 -6.56 -0.61 10.41
CA SER A 8 -5.57 -0.30 9.36
C SER A 8 -6.22 0.29 8.11
N ALA A 9 -7.32 -0.30 7.64
CA ALA A 9 -8.09 0.20 6.49
C ALA A 9 -8.64 1.60 6.74
N VAL A 10 -9.20 1.85 7.92
CA VAL A 10 -9.73 3.17 8.31
C VAL A 10 -8.61 4.22 8.39
N LEU A 11 -7.45 3.89 8.95
CA LEU A 11 -6.31 4.82 9.04
C LEU A 11 -5.80 5.21 7.65
N PHE A 12 -5.63 4.24 6.74
CA PHE A 12 -5.22 4.53 5.37
C PHE A 12 -6.28 5.33 4.60
N ALA A 13 -7.55 4.97 4.74
CA ALA A 13 -8.66 5.70 4.11
C ALA A 13 -8.72 7.14 4.61
N ALA A 14 -8.58 7.37 5.93
CA ALA A 14 -8.57 8.70 6.52
C ALA A 14 -7.42 9.56 6.00
N LEU A 15 -6.21 8.99 5.85
CA LEU A 15 -5.08 9.69 5.24
C LEU A 15 -5.37 10.07 3.78
N ILE A 16 -5.82 9.12 2.96
CA ILE A 16 -6.08 9.34 1.53
C ILE A 16 -7.19 10.36 1.31
N ILE A 17 -8.32 10.21 2.01
CA ILE A 17 -9.46 11.14 1.93
C ILE A 17 -9.05 12.51 2.45
N GLY A 18 -8.40 12.58 3.62
CA GLY A 18 -7.94 13.84 4.21
C GLY A 18 -7.00 14.62 3.29
N TYR A 19 -6.11 13.91 2.58
CA TYR A 19 -5.25 14.51 1.56
C TYR A 19 -6.06 14.99 0.34
N ALA A 20 -6.93 14.15 -0.21
CA ALA A 20 -7.72 14.44 -1.41
C ALA A 20 -8.67 15.63 -1.23
N LEU A 21 -9.14 15.89 0.00
CA LEU A 21 -10.00 17.04 0.31
C LEU A 21 -9.26 18.38 0.30
N ARG A 22 -7.93 18.39 0.39
CA ARG A 22 -7.12 19.61 0.58
C ARG A 22 -6.09 19.84 -0.53
N HIS A 23 -5.76 18.79 -1.28
CA HIS A 23 -4.69 18.80 -2.27
C HIS A 23 -5.13 18.13 -3.57
N LYS A 24 -4.45 18.46 -4.67
CA LYS A 24 -4.59 17.71 -5.92
C LYS A 24 -4.04 16.31 -5.72
N HIS A 25 -4.60 15.34 -6.43
CA HIS A 25 -4.09 13.96 -6.39
C HIS A 25 -2.58 13.92 -6.66
N PRO A 26 -1.82 13.15 -5.87
CA PRO A 26 -0.39 13.00 -6.08
C PRO A 26 -0.13 11.97 -7.18
N GLU A 27 1.11 11.92 -7.66
CA GLU A 27 1.58 10.91 -8.62
C GLU A 27 1.67 9.49 -8.04
N SER A 28 1.89 9.35 -6.72
CA SER A 28 1.90 8.08 -5.96
C SER A 28 1.37 8.30 -4.55
N LEU A 29 1.02 7.23 -3.83
CA LEU A 29 0.68 7.29 -2.40
C LEU A 29 1.86 7.87 -1.59
N SER A 30 3.09 7.46 -1.90
CA SER A 30 4.27 7.98 -1.20
C SER A 30 4.52 9.47 -1.44
N ALA A 31 4.02 10.03 -2.54
CA ALA A 31 4.09 11.46 -2.80
C ALA A 31 3.20 12.32 -1.88
N ILE A 32 2.28 11.72 -1.11
CA ILE A 32 1.55 12.40 -0.04
C ILE A 32 2.51 13.08 0.95
N TYR A 33 3.71 12.50 1.17
CA TYR A 33 4.78 13.09 1.97
C TYR A 33 5.09 14.55 1.59
N TYR A 34 5.12 14.88 0.28
CA TYR A 34 5.50 16.21 -0.18
C TYR A 34 4.34 17.21 -0.21
N GLY A 35 3.09 16.74 -0.15
CA GLY A 35 1.93 17.61 -0.20
C GLY A 35 1.42 18.07 1.16
N MET A 36 1.78 17.37 2.24
CA MET A 36 1.34 17.72 3.59
C MET A 36 2.33 18.61 4.33
N ALA A 37 1.81 19.49 5.18
CA ALA A 37 2.65 20.33 6.05
C ALA A 37 3.54 19.48 6.99
N ASN A 38 3.03 18.35 7.46
CA ASN A 38 3.83 17.33 8.15
C ASN A 38 3.98 16.09 7.24
N GLY A 39 5.04 16.06 6.43
CA GLY A 39 5.28 14.97 5.48
C GLY A 39 5.36 13.59 6.12
N TRP A 40 5.71 13.51 7.41
CA TRP A 40 5.84 12.25 8.14
C TRP A 40 4.52 11.50 8.37
N MET A 41 3.35 12.11 8.15
CA MET A 41 2.10 11.37 8.35
C MET A 41 1.98 10.17 7.41
N PHE A 42 2.44 10.26 6.15
CA PHE A 42 2.42 9.11 5.24
C PHE A 42 3.26 7.91 5.74
N PRO A 43 4.59 8.06 5.98
CA PRO A 43 5.40 6.92 6.43
C PRO A 43 4.96 6.38 7.79
N LEU A 44 4.51 7.23 8.71
CA LEU A 44 3.96 6.78 10.00
C LEU A 44 2.69 5.96 9.81
N THR A 45 1.75 6.42 8.98
CA THR A 45 0.54 5.66 8.67
C THR A 45 0.88 4.33 7.99
N LEU A 46 1.77 4.33 6.99
CA LEU A 46 2.21 3.10 6.32
C LEU A 46 2.82 2.10 7.32
N GLY A 47 3.72 2.57 8.20
CA GLY A 47 4.37 1.75 9.20
C GLY A 47 3.38 1.13 10.20
N VAL A 48 2.50 1.96 10.76
CA VAL A 48 1.45 1.51 11.71
C VAL A 48 0.50 0.53 11.04
N CYS A 49 0.03 0.85 9.83
CA CYS A 49 -0.91 0.00 9.11
C CYS A 49 -0.31 -1.35 8.74
N ALA A 50 0.96 -1.40 8.33
CA ALA A 50 1.69 -2.64 8.09
C ALA A 50 1.84 -3.47 9.38
N GLY A 51 2.19 -2.83 10.49
CA GLY A 51 2.26 -3.49 11.80
C GLY A 51 0.92 -4.05 12.28
N LEU A 52 -0.21 -3.39 11.96
CA LEU A 52 -1.55 -3.87 12.31
C LEU A 52 -2.00 -5.09 11.50
N ILE A 53 -1.52 -5.24 10.26
CA ILE A 53 -1.97 -6.29 9.34
C ILE A 53 -0.99 -7.46 9.20
N ILE A 54 0.24 -7.36 9.71
CA ILE A 54 1.25 -8.42 9.56
C ILE A 54 0.76 -9.77 10.10
N ALA A 55 0.26 -9.80 11.35
CA ALA A 55 -0.23 -11.04 11.95
C ALA A 55 -1.46 -11.60 11.20
N PRO A 56 -2.50 -10.79 10.89
CA PRO A 56 -3.60 -11.20 10.00
C PRO A 56 -3.15 -11.79 8.66
N MET A 57 -2.18 -11.17 8.01
CA MET A 57 -1.67 -11.70 6.75
C MET A 57 -1.00 -13.06 6.93
N PHE A 58 -0.14 -13.23 7.94
CA PHE A 58 0.51 -14.53 8.18
C PHE A 58 -0.48 -15.65 8.55
N GLU A 59 -1.55 -15.34 9.28
CA GLU A 59 -2.58 -16.32 9.66
C GLU A 59 -3.33 -16.90 8.45
N ILE A 60 -3.78 -16.04 7.53
CA ILE A 60 -4.57 -16.50 6.38
C ILE A 60 -3.71 -17.04 5.25
N THR A 61 -2.41 -16.72 5.23
CA THR A 61 -1.53 -17.09 4.11
C THR A 61 -1.02 -18.52 4.26
N PRO A 62 -1.22 -19.40 3.26
CA PRO A 62 -0.61 -20.73 3.25
C PRO A 62 0.92 -20.65 3.40
N GLU A 63 1.52 -21.56 4.17
CA GLU A 63 2.95 -21.54 4.52
C GLU A 63 3.88 -21.33 3.31
N ARG A 64 3.62 -22.04 2.20
CA ARG A 64 4.38 -21.92 0.94
C ARG A 64 4.40 -20.52 0.32
N PHE A 65 3.50 -19.63 0.73
CA PHE A 65 3.35 -18.26 0.23
C PHE A 65 3.65 -17.19 1.30
N GLN A 66 3.96 -17.57 2.54
CA GLN A 66 4.24 -16.61 3.62
C GLN A 66 5.46 -15.72 3.34
N PHE A 67 6.39 -16.17 2.48
CA PHE A 67 7.50 -15.33 2.03
C PHE A 67 7.03 -14.05 1.30
N LEU A 68 5.86 -14.08 0.64
CA LEU A 68 5.28 -12.89 -0.01
C LEU A 68 4.83 -11.86 1.03
N VAL A 69 4.28 -12.32 2.17
CA VAL A 69 3.94 -11.46 3.31
C VAL A 69 5.20 -10.80 3.85
N PHE A 70 6.28 -11.57 4.00
CA PHE A 70 7.57 -11.02 4.43
C PHE A 70 8.09 -9.93 3.49
N LEU A 71 8.10 -10.19 2.18
CA LEU A 71 8.55 -9.22 1.17
C LEU A 71 7.68 -7.95 1.16
N LEU A 72 6.36 -8.12 1.28
CA LEU A 72 5.42 -7.01 1.37
C LEU A 72 5.69 -6.14 2.61
N MET A 73 5.84 -6.75 3.78
CA MET A 73 6.09 -6.02 5.03
C MET A 73 7.46 -5.36 5.04
N ALA A 74 8.51 -6.08 4.62
CA ALA A 74 9.85 -5.52 4.51
C ALA A 74 9.89 -4.33 3.53
N GLY A 75 9.25 -4.47 2.36
CA GLY A 75 9.11 -3.39 1.40
C GLY A 75 8.37 -2.17 1.98
N ALA A 76 7.26 -2.40 2.69
CA ALA A 76 6.53 -1.33 3.37
C ALA A 76 7.38 -0.60 4.42
N MET A 77 8.16 -1.33 5.23
CA MET A 77 9.07 -0.72 6.21
C MET A 77 10.16 0.11 5.54
N PHE A 78 10.79 -0.39 4.47
CA PHE A 78 11.80 0.38 3.75
C PHE A 78 11.22 1.62 3.07
N VAL A 79 10.03 1.53 2.48
CA VAL A 79 9.31 2.68 1.91
C VAL A 79 9.00 3.72 3.00
N ALA A 80 8.57 3.27 4.19
CA ALA A 80 8.33 4.15 5.34
C ALA A 80 9.62 4.77 5.89
N ALA A 81 10.74 4.05 5.85
CA ALA A 81 12.05 4.50 6.32
C ALA A 81 12.78 5.42 5.32
N SER A 82 12.35 5.42 4.05
CA SER A 82 12.90 6.24 2.96
C SER A 82 11.89 7.25 2.39
N PRO A 83 11.18 8.05 3.23
CA PRO A 83 10.07 8.85 2.76
C PRO A 83 10.49 10.04 1.88
N LYS A 84 11.73 10.54 2.04
CA LYS A 84 12.29 11.69 1.31
C LYS A 84 12.98 11.28 0.00
N TYR A 85 12.36 10.37 -0.74
CA TYR A 85 12.92 9.74 -1.95
C TYR A 85 13.21 10.65 -3.15
N ARG A 86 12.79 11.93 -3.14
CA ARG A 86 13.06 12.92 -4.21
C ARG A 86 14.29 13.76 -3.99
N ASP A 87 14.63 14.02 -2.73
CA ASP A 87 15.58 15.07 -2.34
C ASP A 87 16.86 14.51 -1.71
N GLY A 88 17.14 13.21 -1.91
CA GLY A 88 18.25 12.52 -1.25
C GLY A 88 18.68 11.22 -1.93
N LEU A 89 19.62 10.51 -1.30
CA LEU A 89 20.16 9.23 -1.77
C LEU A 89 19.21 8.05 -1.52
N ASP A 90 18.07 8.29 -0.87
CA ASP A 90 17.10 7.26 -0.50
C ASP A 90 16.22 6.82 -1.68
N GLY A 91 16.25 7.56 -2.79
CA GLY A 91 15.45 7.28 -3.99
C GLY A 91 15.53 5.82 -4.46
N PRO A 92 16.73 5.27 -4.73
CA PRO A 92 16.89 3.88 -5.14
C PRO A 92 16.31 2.87 -4.14
N VAL A 93 16.50 3.10 -2.83
CA VAL A 93 15.95 2.23 -1.78
C VAL A 93 14.43 2.28 -1.79
N HIS A 94 13.84 3.48 -1.86
CA HIS A 94 12.40 3.67 -1.89
C HIS A 94 11.76 3.01 -3.10
N TYR A 95 12.23 3.31 -4.31
CA TYR A 95 11.63 2.80 -5.54
C TYR A 95 11.77 1.28 -5.64
N THR A 96 12.96 0.74 -5.32
CA THR A 96 13.18 -0.72 -5.34
C THR A 96 12.27 -1.40 -4.33
N SER A 97 12.17 -0.87 -3.11
CA SER A 97 11.31 -1.43 -2.07
C SER A 97 9.84 -1.34 -2.43
N ALA A 98 9.38 -0.22 -3.02
CA ALA A 98 8.01 -0.06 -3.49
C ALA A 98 7.66 -1.04 -4.62
N ILE A 99 8.58 -1.29 -5.56
CA ILE A 99 8.40 -2.27 -6.63
C ILE A 99 8.27 -3.68 -6.04
N ILE A 100 9.19 -4.08 -5.15
CA ILE A 100 9.16 -5.39 -4.48
C ILE A 100 7.86 -5.54 -3.67
N MET A 101 7.50 -4.52 -2.90
CA MET A 101 6.27 -4.46 -2.10
C MET A 101 5.04 -4.69 -2.98
N CYS A 102 4.93 -3.96 -4.09
CA CYS A 102 3.76 -4.03 -4.96
C CYS A 102 3.69 -5.36 -5.73
N ALA A 103 4.83 -5.85 -6.22
CA ALA A 103 4.92 -7.15 -6.89
C ALA A 103 4.58 -8.31 -5.92
N ALA A 104 5.08 -8.25 -4.69
CA ALA A 104 4.77 -9.22 -3.64
C ALA A 104 3.28 -9.20 -3.30
N LEU A 105 2.67 -8.01 -3.18
CA LEU A 105 1.22 -7.89 -2.95
C LEU A 105 0.40 -8.47 -4.11
N LEU A 106 0.76 -8.14 -5.35
CA LEU A 106 0.08 -8.68 -6.53
C LEU A 106 0.17 -10.21 -6.58
N ALA A 107 1.36 -10.75 -6.39
CA ALA A 107 1.56 -12.20 -6.34
C ALA A 107 0.80 -12.83 -5.17
N TRP A 108 0.74 -12.17 -4.01
CA TRP A 108 0.03 -12.64 -2.83
C TRP A 108 -1.49 -12.71 -3.08
N VAL A 109 -2.09 -11.67 -3.67
CA VAL A 109 -3.53 -11.67 -4.02
C VAL A 109 -3.86 -12.87 -4.93
N ILE A 110 -3.03 -13.11 -5.95
CA ILE A 110 -3.20 -14.25 -6.88
C ILE A 110 -3.00 -15.59 -6.15
N ALA A 111 -2.00 -15.68 -5.28
CA ALA A 111 -1.69 -16.89 -4.51
C ALA A 111 -2.80 -17.25 -3.51
N MET A 112 -3.53 -16.25 -3.01
CA MET A 112 -4.74 -16.41 -2.21
C MET A 112 -5.97 -16.81 -3.03
N GLY A 113 -5.86 -16.96 -4.36
CA GLY A 113 -6.97 -17.34 -5.24
C GLY A 113 -7.85 -16.18 -5.69
N TYR A 114 -7.44 -14.94 -5.41
CA TYR A 114 -8.17 -13.74 -5.80
C TYR A 114 -7.63 -13.13 -7.07
N PHE A 115 -8.52 -12.47 -7.81
CA PHE A 115 -8.12 -11.65 -8.95
C PHE A 115 -8.00 -10.19 -8.51
N PRO A 116 -6.94 -9.46 -8.91
CA PRO A 116 -6.66 -8.10 -8.43
C PRO A 116 -7.53 -7.04 -9.12
N TYR A 117 -8.86 -7.17 -9.05
CA TYR A 117 -9.83 -6.32 -9.74
C TYR A 117 -9.56 -4.83 -9.53
N PHE A 118 -9.40 -4.38 -8.27
CA PHE A 118 -9.24 -2.96 -7.95
C PHE A 118 -7.92 -2.36 -8.44
N GLY A 119 -6.83 -3.12 -8.40
CA GLY A 119 -5.54 -2.73 -8.95
C GLY A 119 -5.62 -2.56 -10.47
N ILE A 120 -6.23 -3.52 -11.17
CA ILE A 120 -6.41 -3.44 -12.63
C ILE A 120 -7.28 -2.25 -13.02
N THR A 121 -8.42 -2.04 -12.34
CA THR A 121 -9.28 -0.88 -12.61
C THR A 121 -8.56 0.43 -12.31
N GLY A 122 -7.80 0.51 -11.22
CA GLY A 122 -6.94 1.65 -10.89
C GLY A 122 -5.91 1.93 -12.00
N GLY A 123 -5.26 0.89 -12.52
CA GLY A 123 -4.34 1.00 -13.66
C GLY A 123 -5.03 1.51 -14.93
N ILE A 124 -6.19 0.96 -15.28
CA ILE A 124 -6.97 1.38 -16.46
C ILE A 124 -7.42 2.85 -16.33
N VAL A 125 -7.96 3.24 -15.19
CA VAL A 125 -8.34 4.65 -14.90
C VAL A 125 -7.11 5.55 -15.00
N GLY A 126 -5.98 5.08 -14.48
CA GLY A 126 -4.69 5.74 -14.55
C GLY A 126 -4.18 6.01 -15.98
N LEU A 127 -4.51 5.14 -16.95
CA LEU A 127 -4.10 5.33 -18.35
C LEU A 127 -4.73 6.57 -18.99
N PHE A 128 -5.93 6.96 -18.58
CA PHE A 128 -6.59 8.19 -19.06
C PHE A 128 -5.89 9.46 -18.56
N LYS A 129 -5.16 9.38 -17.44
CA LYS A 129 -4.37 10.49 -16.90
C LYS A 129 -3.03 9.95 -16.38
N ARG A 130 -2.06 9.82 -17.29
CA ARG A 130 -0.72 9.24 -17.02
C ARG A 130 -0.03 9.75 -15.74
N ARG A 131 -0.27 11.02 -15.36
CA ARG A 131 0.26 11.61 -14.13
C ARG A 131 -0.19 10.89 -12.85
N TYR A 132 -1.38 10.30 -12.83
CA TYR A 132 -1.99 9.66 -11.66
C TYR A 132 -2.00 8.13 -11.77
N LEU A 133 -1.31 7.57 -12.76
CA LEU A 133 -1.37 6.15 -13.05
C LEU A 133 -0.89 5.32 -11.87
N VAL A 134 0.30 5.66 -11.34
CA VAL A 134 0.90 4.95 -10.21
C VAL A 134 0.01 5.08 -8.97
N TYR A 135 -0.41 6.31 -8.64
CA TYR A 135 -1.33 6.56 -7.52
C TYR A 135 -2.63 5.73 -7.61
N ALA A 136 -3.32 5.75 -8.75
CA ALA A 136 -4.58 5.02 -8.92
C ALA A 136 -4.38 3.50 -8.81
N PHE A 137 -3.29 2.98 -9.37
CA PHE A 137 -2.91 1.58 -9.25
C PHE A 137 -2.58 1.19 -7.80
N GLU A 138 -1.78 1.98 -7.09
CA GLU A 138 -1.41 1.74 -5.69
C GLU A 138 -2.63 1.75 -4.76
N VAL A 139 -3.54 2.71 -4.93
CA VAL A 139 -4.82 2.75 -4.21
C VAL A 139 -5.65 1.51 -4.51
N GLY A 140 -5.74 1.12 -5.78
CA GLY A 140 -6.47 -0.10 -6.18
C GLY A 140 -5.88 -1.37 -5.57
N MET A 141 -4.55 -1.50 -5.54
CA MET A 141 -3.87 -2.62 -4.89
C MET A 141 -4.08 -2.64 -3.38
N LEU A 142 -4.08 -1.47 -2.73
CA LEU A 142 -4.39 -1.35 -1.31
C LEU A 142 -5.82 -1.75 -0.98
N VAL A 143 -6.79 -1.40 -1.84
CA VAL A 143 -8.19 -1.84 -1.69
C VAL A 143 -8.31 -3.36 -1.86
N ASN A 144 -7.61 -3.96 -2.84
CA ASN A 144 -7.56 -5.42 -2.98
C ASN A 144 -7.01 -6.10 -1.72
N LEU A 145 -5.93 -5.56 -1.14
CA LEU A 145 -5.35 -6.09 0.09
C LEU A 145 -6.39 -6.18 1.21
N PHE A 146 -7.09 -5.07 1.49
CA PHE A 146 -8.11 -5.05 2.53
C PHE A 146 -9.32 -5.89 2.19
N TYR A 147 -9.74 -5.95 0.92
CA TYR A 147 -10.82 -6.81 0.48
C TYR A 147 -10.52 -8.29 0.77
N VAL A 148 -9.35 -8.79 0.37
CA VAL A 148 -8.93 -10.18 0.63
C VAL A 148 -8.83 -10.44 2.13
N LEU A 149 -8.18 -9.55 2.88
CA LEU A 149 -8.02 -9.72 4.33
C LEU A 149 -9.37 -9.76 5.06
N ILE A 150 -10.31 -8.88 4.71
CA ILE A 150 -11.63 -8.84 5.36
C ILE A 150 -12.42 -10.09 4.99
N PHE A 151 -12.39 -10.52 3.72
CA PHE A 151 -13.18 -11.66 3.28
C PHE A 151 -12.69 -12.98 3.90
N GLU A 152 -11.38 -13.19 4.02
CA GLU A 152 -10.81 -14.41 4.60
C GLU A 152 -10.90 -14.49 6.14
N LEU A 153 -11.14 -13.35 6.82
CA LEU A 153 -11.20 -13.27 8.29
C LEU A 153 -12.62 -13.19 8.85
N VAL A 154 -13.65 -13.21 8.00
CA VAL A 154 -15.08 -13.25 8.38
C VAL A 154 -15.59 -14.67 8.26
#